data_AF-A0A956DYT3-F1
#
_entry.id   AF-A0A956DYT3-F1
#
_cell.length_a   1.000
_cell.length_b   1.000
_cell.length_c   1.000
_cell.angle_alpha   90.00
_cell.angle_beta   90.00
_cell.angle_gamma   90.00
#
_symmetry.space_group_name_H-M   'P 1'
#
loop_
_entity.id
_entity.type
_entity.pdbx_description
1 polymer ?
#
loop_
_entity_poly.entity_id
_entity_poly.type
_entity_poly.pdbx_seq_one_letter_code
_entity_poly.pdbx_strand_id
1 'polypeptide(L)'
;LDVRLEDTRRAIGDGADEIDMVIDRGAFLRGEFNKVSDEIAAVKQVCGDVHLKVILETGELGSYDNVRHASDLALAAGTDFIKTSTGKIEPAATPPVTLVMLEAIRDFYYQTGRRAGMKPAGGIRTAKQALHYLVLVKETLGDDWLTPDLFRLGASSLLNDVLMQISKLESGAYEAAEYFSKD
;
A
#
# COMPACT_ATOMS: atom_id res chain seq x y z
N LEU A 1 4.83 4.63 21.05
CA LEU A 1 5.31 3.29 20.63
C LEU A 1 4.56 2.19 21.35
N ASP A 2 4.56 2.16 22.69
CA ASP A 2 3.94 1.08 23.49
C ASP A 2 2.51 0.74 23.09
N VAL A 3 1.64 1.75 22.94
CA VAL A 3 0.24 1.55 22.50
C VAL A 3 0.16 0.85 21.15
N ARG A 4 1.02 1.22 20.19
CA ARG A 4 1.02 0.58 18.86
C ARG A 4 1.44 -0.88 18.95
N LEU A 5 2.49 -1.18 19.71
CA LEU A 5 2.95 -2.56 19.88
C LEU A 5 1.87 -3.41 20.54
N GLU A 6 1.14 -2.85 21.50
CA GLU A 6 0.02 -3.54 22.15
C GLU A 6 -1.16 -3.75 21.21
N ASP A 7 -1.56 -2.74 20.44
CA ASP A 7 -2.61 -2.88 19.43
C ASP A 7 -2.23 -3.91 18.36
N THR A 8 -0.96 -3.95 17.93
CA THR A 8 -0.46 -4.97 17.01
C THR A 8 -0.54 -6.37 17.62
N ARG A 9 -0.09 -6.57 18.88
CA ARG A 9 -0.21 -7.87 19.55
C ARG A 9 -1.65 -8.32 19.70
N ARG A 10 -2.55 -7.39 20.06
CA ARG A 10 -3.98 -7.69 20.18
C ARG A 10 -4.56 -8.09 18.82
N ALA A 11 -4.30 -7.33 17.77
CA ALA A 11 -4.80 -7.65 16.43
C ALA A 11 -4.32 -9.03 15.95
N ILE A 12 -3.05 -9.37 16.20
CA ILE A 12 -2.51 -10.70 15.90
C ILE A 12 -3.17 -11.77 16.77
N GLY A 13 -3.34 -11.52 18.07
CA GLY A 13 -4.03 -12.43 19.00
C GLY A 13 -5.50 -12.68 18.63
N ASP A 14 -6.15 -11.70 18.01
CA ASP A 14 -7.51 -11.78 17.47
C ASP A 14 -7.56 -12.48 16.10
N GLY A 15 -6.42 -12.88 15.53
CA GLY A 15 -6.32 -13.67 14.30
C GLY A 15 -6.06 -12.87 13.01
N ALA A 16 -5.49 -11.67 13.10
CA ALA A 16 -5.12 -10.90 11.90
C ALA A 16 -3.96 -11.55 11.14
N ASP A 17 -4.17 -11.84 9.84
CA ASP A 17 -3.13 -12.32 8.93
C ASP A 17 -2.17 -11.22 8.43
N GLU A 18 -2.61 -9.95 8.54
CA GLU A 18 -1.89 -8.80 8.03
C GLU A 18 -2.09 -7.59 8.96
N ILE A 19 -1.05 -6.76 9.12
CA ILE A 19 -1.07 -5.51 9.88
C ILE A 19 -0.74 -4.33 8.95
N ASP A 20 -1.63 -3.34 8.90
CA ASP A 20 -1.39 -2.07 8.21
C ASP A 20 -1.04 -0.99 9.26
N MET A 21 0.24 -0.60 9.40
CA MET A 21 0.68 0.44 10.33
C MET A 21 0.92 1.78 9.64
N VAL A 22 0.61 2.90 10.30
CA VAL A 22 0.89 4.25 9.76
C VAL A 22 2.12 4.85 10.42
N ILE A 23 3.06 5.38 9.65
CA ILE A 23 4.26 6.05 10.16
C ILE A 23 3.94 7.31 10.99
N ASP A 24 4.82 7.68 11.92
CA ASP A 24 4.81 9.01 12.53
C ASP A 24 5.29 10.07 11.51
N ARG A 25 4.34 10.58 10.70
CA ARG A 25 4.59 11.64 9.71
C ARG A 25 5.21 12.89 10.33
N GLY A 26 4.79 13.23 11.55
CA GLY A 26 5.31 14.41 12.25
C GLY A 26 6.79 14.24 12.57
N ALA A 27 7.19 13.07 13.08
CA ALA A 27 8.60 12.73 13.27
C ALA A 27 9.37 12.74 11.96
N PHE A 28 8.83 12.13 10.91
CA PHE A 28 9.46 12.11 9.59
C PHE A 28 9.73 13.53 9.06
N LEU A 29 8.73 14.42 9.10
CA LEU A 29 8.85 15.80 8.63
C LEU A 29 9.77 16.67 9.51
N ARG A 30 10.01 16.28 10.76
CA ARG A 30 11.02 16.90 11.65
C ARG A 30 12.43 16.33 11.45
N GLY A 31 12.62 15.37 10.55
CA GLY A 31 13.91 14.70 10.32
C GLY A 31 14.27 13.66 11.37
N GLU A 32 13.32 13.23 12.21
CA GLU A 32 13.50 12.17 13.20
C GLU A 32 13.44 10.77 12.55
N PHE A 33 14.21 10.56 11.48
CA PHE A 33 14.13 9.35 10.65
C PHE A 33 14.43 8.06 11.41
N ASN A 34 15.42 8.07 12.31
CA ASN A 34 15.74 6.91 13.14
C ASN A 34 14.54 6.48 13.99
N LYS A 35 13.81 7.44 14.57
CA LYS A 35 12.61 7.13 15.37
C LYS A 35 11.53 6.45 14.51
N VAL A 36 11.33 6.91 13.28
CA VAL A 36 10.36 6.29 12.35
C VAL A 36 10.81 4.88 11.98
N SER A 37 12.10 4.70 11.68
CA SER A 37 12.70 3.42 11.33
C SER A 37 12.59 2.42 12.49
N ASP A 38 12.93 2.85 13.71
CA ASP A 38 12.88 2.05 14.93
C ASP A 38 11.44 1.64 15.26
N GLU A 39 10.47 2.52 15.05
CA GLU A 39 9.04 2.21 15.23
C GLU A 39 8.57 1.14 14.24
N ILE A 40 8.94 1.24 12.97
CA ILE A 40 8.61 0.21 11.96
C ILE A 40 9.28 -1.12 12.31
N ALA A 41 10.57 -1.11 12.63
CA ALA A 41 11.32 -2.31 12.98
C ALA A 41 10.74 -3.00 14.23
N ALA A 42 10.36 -2.22 15.26
CA ALA A 42 9.73 -2.76 16.46
C ALA A 42 8.37 -3.41 16.16
N VAL A 43 7.55 -2.79 15.31
CA VAL A 43 6.27 -3.39 14.87
C VAL A 43 6.51 -4.63 14.03
N LYS A 44 7.48 -4.63 13.11
CA LYS A 44 7.84 -5.82 12.31
C LYS A 44 8.29 -6.97 13.19
N GLN A 45 9.07 -6.70 14.23
CA GLN A 45 9.49 -7.71 15.19
C GLN A 45 8.30 -8.33 15.94
N VAL A 46 7.29 -7.53 16.30
CA VAL A 46 6.04 -8.03 16.91
C VAL A 46 5.21 -8.86 15.92
N CYS A 47 5.20 -8.47 14.64
CA CYS A 47 4.46 -9.19 13.61
C CYS A 47 5.03 -10.59 13.35
N GLY A 48 6.35 -10.76 13.41
CA GLY A 48 6.99 -12.03 13.04
C GLY A 48 6.63 -12.41 11.60
N ASP A 49 5.93 -13.54 11.45
CA ASP A 49 5.47 -14.07 10.15
C ASP A 49 4.22 -13.35 9.62
N VAL A 50 3.49 -12.60 10.45
CA VAL A 50 2.35 -11.79 10.02
C VAL A 50 2.84 -10.67 9.09
N HIS A 51 2.18 -10.48 7.95
CA HIS A 51 2.60 -9.50 6.95
C HIS A 51 2.38 -8.07 7.46
N LEU A 52 3.45 -7.27 7.48
CA LEU A 52 3.42 -5.86 7.80
C LEU A 52 3.34 -5.02 6.52
N LYS A 53 2.37 -4.11 6.49
CA LYS A 53 2.25 -3.05 5.49
C LYS A 53 2.43 -1.71 6.16
N VAL A 54 3.40 -0.93 5.69
CA VAL A 54 3.64 0.41 6.22
C VAL A 54 2.96 1.44 5.33
N ILE A 55 2.01 2.16 5.90
CA ILE A 55 1.33 3.31 5.30
C ILE A 55 2.19 4.55 5.50
N LEU A 56 2.68 5.12 4.40
CA LEU A 56 3.51 6.33 4.41
C LEU A 56 2.67 7.60 4.52
N GLU A 57 1.40 7.51 4.12
CA GLU A 57 0.46 8.62 4.08
C GLU A 57 0.99 9.77 3.21
N THR A 58 1.28 9.42 1.96
CA THR A 58 2.05 10.20 0.99
C THR A 58 1.48 11.59 0.69
N GLY A 59 0.17 11.79 0.86
CA GLY A 59 -0.48 13.09 0.69
C GLY A 59 -0.02 14.15 1.67
N GLU A 60 0.54 13.76 2.83
CA GLU A 60 1.04 14.67 3.86
C GLU A 60 2.58 14.81 3.85
N LEU A 61 3.28 14.08 2.97
CA LEU A 61 4.75 14.12 2.90
C LEU A 61 5.28 15.29 2.04
N GLY A 62 4.41 15.96 1.29
CA GLY A 62 4.67 17.25 0.62
C GLY A 62 5.54 17.20 -0.65
N SER A 63 6.47 16.26 -0.79
CA SER A 63 7.33 16.14 -1.98
C SER A 63 7.58 14.68 -2.38
N TYR A 64 7.95 14.46 -3.64
CA TYR A 64 8.36 13.14 -4.13
C TYR A 64 9.65 12.66 -3.46
N ASP A 65 10.57 13.56 -3.12
CA ASP A 65 11.79 13.21 -2.38
C ASP A 65 11.46 12.64 -0.99
N ASN A 66 10.48 13.23 -0.30
CA ASN A 66 10.02 12.73 0.99
C ASN A 66 9.30 11.38 0.85
N VAL A 67 8.48 11.20 -0.19
CA VAL A 67 7.86 9.90 -0.49
C VAL A 67 8.92 8.84 -0.75
N ARG A 68 9.95 9.16 -1.55
CA ARG A 68 11.06 8.26 -1.84
C ARG A 68 11.79 7.88 -0.56
N HIS A 69 12.18 8.87 0.24
CA HIS A 69 12.93 8.64 1.47
C HIS A 69 12.11 7.84 2.50
N ALA A 70 10.82 8.13 2.66
CA ALA A 70 9.95 7.34 3.53
C ALA A 70 9.80 5.88 3.05
N SER A 71 9.78 5.67 1.73
CA SER A 71 9.73 4.32 1.13
C SER A 71 11.01 3.54 1.41
N ASP A 72 12.18 4.12 1.10
CA ASP A 72 13.48 3.51 1.34
C ASP A 72 13.68 3.17 2.83
N LEU A 73 13.27 4.07 3.72
CA LEU A 73 13.31 3.88 5.17
C LEU A 73 12.43 2.71 5.63
N ALA A 74 11.18 2.64 5.15
CA ALA A 74 10.27 1.55 5.51
C ALA A 74 10.76 0.18 4.99
N LEU A 75 11.30 0.14 3.77
CA LEU A 75 11.89 -1.07 3.17
C LEU A 75 13.12 -1.55 3.96
N ALA A 76 14.02 -0.63 4.32
CA ALA A 76 15.19 -0.92 5.15
C ALA A 76 14.81 -1.43 6.54
N ALA A 77 13.73 -0.90 7.13
CA ALA A 77 13.17 -1.36 8.41
C ALA A 77 12.47 -2.73 8.33
N GLY A 78 12.33 -3.31 7.14
CA GLY A 78 11.91 -4.69 6.94
C GLY A 78 10.40 -4.90 6.73
N THR A 79 9.66 -3.88 6.31
CA THR A 79 8.26 -4.04 5.92
C THR A 79 8.09 -5.01 4.74
N ASP A 80 6.97 -5.73 4.70
CA ASP A 80 6.65 -6.62 3.58
C ASP A 80 5.97 -5.85 2.45
N PHE A 81 5.22 -4.80 2.78
CA PHE A 81 4.62 -3.86 1.81
C PHE A 81 4.84 -2.41 2.21
N ILE A 82 4.94 -1.54 1.20
CA ILE A 82 4.68 -0.11 1.38
C ILE A 82 3.31 0.25 0.78
N LYS A 83 2.57 1.10 1.49
CA LYS A 83 1.21 1.54 1.14
C LYS A 83 1.16 3.05 1.07
N THR A 84 0.46 3.59 0.06
CA THR A 84 0.40 5.04 -0.16
C THR A 84 -0.31 5.77 0.97
N SER A 85 -1.56 5.40 1.26
CA SER A 85 -2.44 6.19 2.15
C SER A 85 -3.37 5.31 2.98
N THR A 86 -4.00 5.92 4.00
CA THR A 86 -5.11 5.31 4.74
C THR A 86 -6.42 5.31 3.97
N GLY A 87 -6.50 6.08 2.86
CA GLY A 87 -7.75 6.34 2.13
C GLY A 87 -8.70 7.31 2.85
N LYS A 88 -8.23 7.99 3.90
CA LYS A 88 -9.01 8.96 4.68
C LYS A 88 -8.68 10.41 4.37
N ILE A 89 -7.60 10.66 3.63
CA ILE A 89 -7.12 11.99 3.26
C ILE A 89 -6.90 12.08 1.74
N GLU A 90 -6.91 13.31 1.22
CA GLU A 90 -6.61 13.60 -0.18
C GLU A 90 -5.44 14.60 -0.27
N PRO A 91 -4.53 14.47 -1.26
CA PRO A 91 -4.52 13.44 -2.29
C PRO A 91 -4.08 12.07 -1.73
N ALA A 92 -4.81 11.02 -2.08
CA ALA A 92 -4.50 9.64 -1.71
C ALA A 92 -3.46 8.99 -2.65
N ALA A 93 -3.77 7.85 -3.28
CA ALA A 93 -2.91 7.28 -4.32
C ALA A 93 -3.01 8.09 -5.61
N THR A 94 -1.85 8.53 -6.13
CA THR A 94 -1.72 9.10 -7.47
C THR A 94 -0.70 8.30 -8.29
N PRO A 95 -0.80 8.28 -9.63
CA PRO A 95 0.18 7.60 -10.47
C PRO A 95 1.62 8.05 -10.25
N PRO A 96 1.95 9.37 -10.15
CA PRO A 96 3.33 9.80 -9.90
C PRO A 96 3.89 9.33 -8.55
N VAL A 97 3.10 9.44 -7.47
CA VAL A 97 3.50 8.94 -6.14
C VAL A 97 3.74 7.43 -6.17
N THR A 98 2.87 6.69 -6.85
CA THR A 98 2.98 5.24 -6.96
C THR A 98 4.24 4.86 -7.74
N LEU A 99 4.56 5.57 -8.82
CA LEU A 99 5.79 5.34 -9.58
C LEU A 99 7.03 5.52 -8.69
N VAL A 100 7.11 6.60 -7.90
CA VAL A 100 8.23 6.84 -6.98
C VAL A 100 8.40 5.68 -5.98
N MET A 101 7.29 5.18 -5.43
CA MET A 101 7.30 4.03 -4.51
C MET A 101 7.70 2.72 -5.19
N LEU A 102 7.26 2.50 -6.44
CA LEU A 102 7.66 1.34 -7.24
C LEU A 102 9.16 1.37 -7.56
N GLU A 103 9.71 2.54 -7.88
CA GLU A 103 11.16 2.72 -8.09
C GLU A 103 11.96 2.44 -6.81
N ALA A 104 11.46 2.84 -5.64
CA ALA A 104 12.07 2.49 -4.35
C ALA A 104 12.13 0.97 -4.15
N ILE A 105 11.02 0.26 -4.42
CA ILE A 105 10.97 -1.21 -4.34
C ILE A 105 11.94 -1.86 -5.33
N ARG A 106 11.98 -1.36 -6.58
CA ARG A 106 12.88 -1.86 -7.63
C ARG A 106 14.34 -1.75 -7.18
N ASP A 107 14.73 -0.56 -6.74
CA ASP A 107 16.10 -0.27 -6.37
C ASP A 107 16.49 -1.05 -5.11
N PHE A 108 15.58 -1.19 -4.14
CA PHE A 108 15.77 -2.05 -2.96
C PHE A 108 15.97 -3.53 -3.35
N TYR A 109 15.17 -4.05 -4.27
CA TYR A 109 15.32 -5.41 -4.78
C TYR A 109 16.67 -5.61 -5.48
N TYR A 110 17.08 -4.67 -6.35
CA TYR A 110 18.38 -4.74 -7.02
C TYR A 110 19.57 -4.68 -6.04
N GLN A 111 19.43 -3.94 -4.94
CA GLN A 111 20.49 -3.83 -3.93
C GLN A 111 20.55 -5.05 -3.00
N THR A 112 19.41 -5.63 -2.63
CA THR A 112 19.33 -6.59 -1.51
C THR A 112 18.89 -7.99 -1.92
N GLY A 113 18.31 -8.16 -3.11
CA GLY A 113 17.63 -9.39 -3.54
C GLY A 113 16.30 -9.66 -2.82
N ARG A 114 15.88 -8.81 -1.87
CA ARG A 114 14.64 -8.98 -1.11
C ARG A 114 13.47 -8.31 -1.84
N ARG A 115 12.35 -9.02 -1.96
CA ARG A 115 11.12 -8.49 -2.55
C ARG A 115 10.27 -7.84 -1.48
N ALA A 116 9.64 -6.73 -1.83
CA ALA A 116 8.61 -6.06 -1.06
C ALA A 116 7.45 -5.71 -1.99
N GLY A 117 6.24 -5.69 -1.45
CA GLY A 117 5.03 -5.42 -2.18
C GLY A 117 4.63 -3.95 -2.20
N MET A 118 3.77 -3.60 -3.15
CA MET A 118 3.20 -2.26 -3.32
C MET A 118 1.68 -2.30 -3.15
N LYS A 119 1.15 -1.38 -2.33
CA LYS A 119 -0.30 -1.23 -2.11
C LYS A 119 -0.75 0.22 -2.31
N PRO A 120 -1.04 0.68 -3.54
CA PRO A 120 -1.72 1.95 -3.72
C PRO A 120 -3.13 1.86 -3.13
N ALA A 121 -3.49 2.84 -2.31
CA ALA A 121 -4.77 2.90 -1.61
C ALA A 121 -5.38 4.30 -1.65
N GLY A 122 -6.71 4.34 -1.74
CA GLY A 122 -7.53 5.55 -1.78
C GLY A 122 -7.63 6.17 -3.18
N GLY A 123 -8.85 6.59 -3.56
CA GLY A 123 -9.13 7.27 -4.83
C GLY A 123 -9.28 6.38 -6.07
N ILE A 124 -8.98 5.08 -5.98
CA ILE A 124 -9.11 4.11 -7.09
C ILE A 124 -10.53 3.54 -7.08
N ARG A 125 -11.36 3.95 -8.06
CA ARG A 125 -12.80 3.66 -8.08
C ARG A 125 -13.26 2.88 -9.30
N THR A 126 -12.47 2.81 -10.37
CA THR A 126 -12.86 2.13 -11.61
C THR A 126 -11.83 1.11 -12.10
N ALA A 127 -12.28 0.08 -12.82
CA ALA A 127 -11.46 -0.93 -13.46
C ALA A 127 -10.43 -0.31 -14.41
N LYS A 128 -10.81 0.76 -15.12
CA LYS A 128 -9.88 1.53 -15.97
C LYS A 128 -8.75 2.17 -15.17
N GLN A 129 -9.06 2.75 -14.01
CA GLN A 129 -8.01 3.28 -13.12
C GLN A 129 -7.11 2.15 -12.59
N ALA A 130 -7.69 1.01 -12.19
CA ALA A 130 -6.94 -0.14 -11.73
C ALA A 130 -5.95 -0.65 -12.80
N LEU A 131 -6.36 -0.69 -14.08
CA LEU A 131 -5.47 -1.04 -15.19
C LEU A 131 -4.25 -0.13 -15.30
N HIS A 132 -4.39 1.19 -15.08
CA HIS A 132 -3.23 2.09 -15.09
C HIS A 132 -2.19 1.71 -14.04
N TYR A 133 -2.63 1.31 -12.83
CA TYR A 133 -1.70 0.85 -11.79
C TYR A 133 -1.06 -0.49 -12.13
N LEU A 134 -1.80 -1.43 -12.72
CA LEU A 134 -1.23 -2.72 -13.17
C LEU A 134 -0.16 -2.50 -14.26
N VAL A 135 -0.39 -1.57 -15.19
CA VAL A 135 0.62 -1.20 -16.19
C VAL A 135 1.84 -0.59 -15.52
N LEU A 136 1.68 0.33 -14.55
CA LEU A 136 2.82 0.90 -13.82
C LEU A 136 3.68 -0.18 -13.14
N VAL A 137 3.05 -1.17 -12.51
CA VAL A 137 3.77 -2.29 -11.88
C VAL A 137 4.51 -3.10 -12.94
N LYS A 138 3.82 -3.50 -14.02
CA LYS A 138 4.40 -4.30 -15.10
C LYS A 138 5.63 -3.62 -15.70
N GLU A 139 5.53 -2.32 -16.02
CA GLU A 139 6.60 -1.57 -16.68
C GLU A 139 7.76 -1.24 -15.73
N THR A 140 7.52 -1.18 -14.41
CA THR A 140 8.56 -0.79 -13.43
C THR A 140 9.25 -1.97 -12.75
N LEU A 141 8.48 -3.01 -12.40
CA LEU A 141 8.92 -4.18 -11.61
C LEU A 141 8.83 -5.51 -12.38
N GLY A 142 8.04 -5.57 -13.45
CA GLY A 142 7.85 -6.78 -14.25
C GLY A 142 6.70 -7.68 -13.75
N ASP A 143 6.48 -8.76 -14.49
CA ASP A 143 5.33 -9.67 -14.29
C ASP A 143 5.36 -10.40 -12.94
N ASP A 144 6.55 -10.63 -12.38
CA ASP A 144 6.73 -11.28 -11.07
C ASP A 144 6.01 -10.54 -9.93
N TRP A 145 5.80 -9.23 -10.05
CA TRP A 145 5.10 -8.42 -9.04
C TRP A 145 3.58 -8.37 -9.23
N LEU A 146 3.05 -8.91 -10.33
CA LEU A 146 1.60 -8.96 -10.61
C LEU A 146 0.92 -10.14 -9.89
N THR A 147 1.20 -10.29 -8.60
CA THR A 147 0.66 -11.36 -7.74
C THR A 147 0.07 -10.76 -6.47
N PRO A 148 -0.88 -11.43 -5.81
CA PRO A 148 -1.43 -10.95 -4.54
C PRO A 148 -0.37 -10.78 -3.44
N ASP A 149 0.75 -11.48 -3.51
CA ASP A 149 1.80 -11.40 -2.49
C ASP A 149 2.71 -10.17 -2.66
N LEU A 150 2.66 -9.51 -3.82
CA LEU A 150 3.52 -8.36 -4.14
C LEU A 150 2.77 -7.13 -4.64
N PHE A 151 1.49 -7.25 -5.01
CA PHE A 151 0.68 -6.11 -5.41
C PHE A 151 -0.77 -6.23 -4.94
N ARG A 152 -1.29 -5.14 -4.37
CA ARG A 152 -2.67 -5.04 -3.88
C ARG A 152 -3.26 -3.67 -4.20
N LEU A 153 -4.54 -3.61 -4.52
CA LEU A 153 -5.28 -2.35 -4.62
C LEU A 153 -6.07 -2.12 -3.33
N GLY A 154 -5.78 -1.05 -2.60
CA GLY A 154 -6.57 -0.62 -1.45
C GLY A 154 -7.79 0.17 -1.89
N ALA A 155 -8.92 -0.51 -2.05
CA ALA A 155 -10.15 0.11 -2.55
C ALA A 155 -11.40 -0.42 -1.82
N SER A 156 -12.49 0.35 -1.91
CA SER A 156 -13.85 -0.06 -1.51
C SER A 156 -14.76 -0.13 -2.74
N SER A 157 -15.15 1.02 -3.30
CA SER A 157 -16.10 1.10 -4.40
C SER A 157 -15.62 0.51 -5.72
N LEU A 158 -14.31 0.25 -5.87
CA LEU A 158 -13.74 -0.40 -7.06
C LEU A 158 -14.32 -1.79 -7.30
N LEU A 159 -14.65 -2.53 -6.25
CA LEU A 159 -15.17 -3.90 -6.38
C LEU A 159 -16.44 -3.91 -7.26
N ASN A 160 -17.37 -3.00 -6.99
CA ASN A 160 -18.62 -2.93 -7.74
C ASN A 160 -18.39 -2.57 -9.21
N ASP A 161 -17.47 -1.66 -9.50
CA ASP A 161 -17.15 -1.32 -10.89
C ASP A 161 -16.53 -2.51 -11.63
N VAL A 162 -15.63 -3.28 -10.99
CA VAL A 162 -15.04 -4.49 -11.56
C VAL A 162 -16.10 -5.56 -11.82
N LEU A 163 -16.99 -5.82 -10.85
CA LEU A 163 -18.09 -6.78 -11.02
C LEU A 163 -19.02 -6.37 -12.16
N MET A 164 -19.32 -5.07 -12.29
CA MET A 164 -20.10 -4.54 -13.40
C MET A 164 -19.41 -4.73 -14.75
N GLN A 165 -18.08 -4.53 -14.84
CA GLN A 165 -17.35 -4.79 -16.08
C GLN A 165 -17.33 -6.28 -16.43
N ILE A 166 -17.19 -7.17 -15.45
CA ILE A 166 -17.25 -8.64 -15.67
C ILE A 166 -18.64 -9.05 -16.17
N SER A 167 -19.70 -8.64 -15.48
CA SER A 167 -21.09 -8.93 -15.90
C SER A 167 -21.36 -8.40 -17.32
N LYS A 168 -20.86 -7.20 -17.65
CA LYS A 168 -20.98 -6.66 -19.01
C LYS A 168 -20.30 -7.53 -20.06
N LEU A 169 -19.12 -8.07 -19.75
CA LEU A 169 -18.39 -8.95 -20.67
C LEU A 169 -19.10 -10.29 -20.88
N GLU A 170 -19.74 -10.82 -19.83
CA GLU A 170 -20.46 -12.09 -19.88
C GLU A 170 -21.84 -11.98 -20.54
N SER A 171 -22.62 -10.95 -20.18
CA SER A 171 -24.00 -10.78 -20.63
C SER A 171 -24.16 -9.95 -21.91
N GLY A 172 -23.14 -9.15 -22.26
CA GLY A 172 -23.22 -8.17 -23.34
C GLY A 172 -24.04 -6.91 -23.01
N ALA A 173 -24.62 -6.78 -21.81
CA ALA A 173 -25.39 -5.63 -21.34
C ALA A 173 -24.86 -5.09 -20.00
N TYR A 174 -25.06 -3.80 -19.72
CA TYR A 174 -24.74 -3.29 -18.38
C TYR A 174 -25.90 -3.61 -17.45
N GLU A 175 -25.61 -4.17 -16.29
CA GLU A 175 -26.58 -4.30 -15.21
C GLU A 175 -26.79 -2.97 -14.49
N ALA A 176 -27.95 -2.82 -13.86
CA ALA A 176 -28.25 -1.65 -13.04
C ALA A 176 -27.33 -1.63 -11.80
N ALA A 177 -26.93 -0.44 -11.35
CA ALA A 177 -26.01 -0.29 -10.22
C ALA A 177 -26.58 -0.89 -8.92
N GLU A 178 -27.90 -0.99 -8.81
CA GLU A 178 -28.64 -1.54 -7.68
C GLU A 178 -28.44 -3.04 -7.46
N TYR A 179 -27.91 -3.78 -8.45
CA TYR A 179 -27.57 -5.19 -8.30
C TYR A 179 -26.22 -5.41 -7.59
N PHE A 180 -25.46 -4.35 -7.36
CA PHE A 180 -24.18 -4.38 -6.66
C PHE A 180 -24.28 -3.78 -5.26
N SER A 181 -23.34 -4.13 -4.38
CA SER A 181 -23.33 -3.65 -2.98
C SER A 181 -23.35 -2.12 -2.91
N LYS A 182 -23.93 -1.55 -1.85
CA LYS A 182 -24.03 -0.08 -1.67
C LYS A 182 -23.04 0.47 -0.63
N ASP A 183 -21.99 -0.29 -0.33
CA ASP A 183 -21.01 0.06 0.70
C ASP A 183 -20.29 1.40 0.46
#